data_AF-A0A7L7M8X1-F1
#
_entry.id   AF-A0A7L7M8X1-F1
#
_cell.length_a   1.000
_cell.length_b   1.000
_cell.length_c   1.000
_cell.angle_alpha   90.00
_cell.angle_beta   90.00
_cell.angle_gamma   90.00
#
_symmetry.space_group_name_H-M   'P 1'
#
loop_
_entity.id
_entity.type
_entity.pdbx_description
1 polymer ?
#
loop_
_entity_poly.entity_id
_entity_poly.type
_entity_poly.pdbx_seq_one_letter_code
_entity_poly.pdbx_strand_id
1 'polypeptide(L)'
;MLPSRLDPERAARLSALVAEYRPQAVDAAAVVRIQEDLYGRGLNTMDAILVTRELIGAGPGGLGRAQEIVLAHPSRAAEWQAQQELIEGLERS
;
A
#
# COMPACT_ATOMS: atom_id res chain seq x y z
N MET A 1 22.67 0.79 10.63
CA MET A 1 21.69 1.80 11.07
C MET A 1 20.35 1.36 10.50
N LEU A 2 19.50 0.73 11.31
CA LEU A 2 18.20 0.23 10.84
C LEU A 2 17.29 1.43 10.56
N PRO A 3 16.62 1.53 9.39
CA PRO A 3 15.67 2.61 9.14
C PRO A 3 14.46 2.41 10.05
N SER A 4 14.48 3.07 11.20
CA SER A 4 13.36 3.09 12.12
C SER A 4 12.19 3.82 11.47
N ARG A 5 11.03 3.16 11.43
CA ARG A 5 9.69 3.73 11.59
C ARG A 5 9.55 5.17 11.03
N LEU A 6 9.17 5.28 9.75
CA LEU A 6 8.88 6.53 9.03
C LEU A 6 9.76 7.70 9.50
N ASP A 7 10.94 7.86 8.91
CA ASP A 7 11.65 9.13 9.08
C ASP A 7 10.71 10.30 8.72
N PRO A 8 10.87 11.49 9.35
CA PRO A 8 9.93 12.59 9.18
C PRO A 8 9.72 13.01 7.72
N GLU A 9 10.74 12.84 6.88
CA GLU A 9 10.68 13.17 5.46
C GLU A 9 9.80 12.18 4.71
N ARG A 10 9.97 10.88 4.95
CA ARG A 10 9.08 9.83 4.42
C ARG A 10 7.64 10.04 4.90
N ALA A 11 7.43 10.35 6.18
CA ALA A 11 6.09 10.64 6.71
C ALA A 11 5.44 11.83 5.99
N ALA A 12 6.18 12.92 5.79
CA ALA A 12 5.69 14.10 5.08
C ALA A 12 5.32 13.78 3.61
N ARG A 13 6.17 13.01 2.91
CA ARG A 13 5.88 12.57 1.54
C ARG A 13 4.60 11.74 1.46
N LEU A 14 4.39 10.78 2.36
CA LEU A 14 3.18 9.97 2.37
C LEU A 14 1.94 10.81 2.70
N SER A 15 2.06 11.74 3.65
CA SER A 15 0.96 12.64 3.99
C SER A 15 0.55 13.53 2.82
N ALA A 16 1.51 14.03 2.04
CA ALA A 16 1.25 14.80 0.83
C ALA A 16 0.50 13.97 -0.23
N LEU A 17 0.93 12.72 -0.46
CA LEU A 17 0.23 11.81 -1.39
C LEU A 17 -1.19 11.52 -0.93
N VAL A 18 -1.40 11.25 0.37
CA VAL A 18 -2.75 11.06 0.91
C VAL A 18 -3.62 12.29 0.66
N ALA A 19 -3.09 13.50 0.89
CA ALA A 19 -3.82 14.73 0.62
C ALA A 19 -4.16 14.91 -0.88
N GLU A 20 -3.24 14.54 -1.78
CA GLU A 20 -3.41 14.60 -3.24
C GLU A 20 -4.53 13.66 -3.73
N TYR A 21 -4.57 12.42 -3.24
CA TYR A 21 -5.50 11.41 -3.73
C TYR A 21 -6.81 11.31 -2.95
N ARG A 22 -6.89 11.84 -1.74
CA ARG A 22 -8.10 11.78 -0.90
C ARG A 22 -9.37 12.29 -1.61
N PRO A 23 -9.35 13.39 -2.39
CA PRO A 23 -10.53 13.83 -3.14
C PRO A 23 -10.98 12.85 -4.24
N GLN A 24 -10.07 12.00 -4.71
CA GLN A 24 -10.28 11.07 -5.82
C GLN A 24 -10.70 9.68 -5.33
N ALA A 25 -10.38 9.32 -4.07
CA ALA A 25 -10.70 8.04 -3.44
C ALA A 25 -12.17 7.91 -3.02
N VAL A 26 -13.10 8.17 -3.96
CA VAL A 26 -14.54 8.22 -3.71
C VAL A 26 -15.20 6.85 -3.59
N ASP A 27 -14.57 5.82 -4.16
CA ASP A 27 -15.03 4.44 -4.13
C ASP A 27 -13.86 3.45 -4.28
N ALA A 28 -14.15 2.16 -4.18
CA ALA A 28 -13.14 1.11 -4.31
C ALA A 28 -12.47 1.08 -5.69
N ALA A 29 -13.20 1.37 -6.77
CA ALA A 29 -12.64 1.37 -8.13
C ALA A 29 -11.66 2.54 -8.32
N ALA A 30 -11.90 3.67 -7.67
CA ALA A 30 -10.99 4.80 -7.66
C ALA A 30 -9.70 4.49 -6.91
N VAL A 31 -9.79 3.80 -5.78
CA VAL A 31 -8.60 3.35 -5.03
C VAL A 31 -7.75 2.39 -5.85
N VAL A 32 -8.37 1.52 -6.66
CA VAL A 32 -7.64 0.65 -7.62
C VAL A 32 -6.91 1.48 -8.68
N ARG A 33 -7.57 2.47 -9.31
CA ARG A 33 -6.91 3.35 -10.29
C ARG A 33 -5.74 4.12 -9.68
N ILE A 34 -5.86 4.55 -8.43
CA ILE A 34 -4.77 5.21 -7.70
C ILE A 34 -3.55 4.29 -7.57
N GLN A 35 -3.72 2.97 -7.42
CA GLN A 35 -2.58 2.05 -7.35
C GLN A 35 -1.72 2.06 -8.60
N GLU A 36 -2.33 2.16 -9.78
CA GLU A 36 -1.59 2.23 -11.04
C GLU A 36 -0.72 3.48 -11.12
N ASP A 37 -1.25 4.64 -10.70
CA ASP A 37 -0.47 5.89 -10.66
C ASP A 37 0.64 5.83 -9.60
N LEU A 38 0.35 5.33 -8.39
CA LEU A 38 1.37 5.14 -7.34
C LEU A 38 2.49 4.20 -7.79
N TYR A 39 2.16 3.13 -8.52
CA TYR A 39 3.13 2.22 -9.12
C TYR A 39 3.97 2.92 -10.19
N GLY A 40 3.34 3.67 -11.11
CA GLY A 40 4.03 4.44 -12.13
C GLY A 40 4.97 5.51 -11.56
N ARG A 41 4.65 6.05 -10.37
CA ARG A 41 5.51 6.97 -9.60
C ARG A 41 6.64 6.28 -8.83
N GLY A 42 6.73 4.95 -8.91
CA GLY A 42 7.81 4.17 -8.30
C GLY A 42 7.70 3.99 -6.79
N LEU A 43 6.50 4.12 -6.21
CA LEU A 43 6.34 3.82 -4.78
C LEU A 43 6.66 2.36 -4.49
N ASN A 44 7.35 2.12 -3.38
CA ASN A 44 7.48 0.76 -2.86
C ASN A 44 6.13 0.27 -2.30
N THR A 45 6.00 -1.05 -2.19
CA THR A 45 4.78 -1.73 -1.74
C THR A 45 4.31 -1.25 -0.37
N MET A 46 5.23 -1.05 0.59
CA MET A 46 4.87 -0.63 1.94
C MET A 46 4.29 0.79 1.96
N ASP A 47 4.88 1.72 1.22
CA ASP A 47 4.37 3.09 1.09
C ASP A 47 3.01 3.13 0.40
N ALA A 48 2.81 2.31 -0.65
CA ALA A 48 1.52 2.15 -1.29
C ALA A 48 0.45 1.62 -0.31
N ILE A 49 0.80 0.65 0.56
CA ILE A 49 -0.10 0.13 1.61
C ILE A 49 -0.49 1.21 2.61
N LEU A 50 0.48 2.01 3.08
CA LEU A 50 0.23 3.07 4.05
C LEU A 50 -0.66 4.18 3.46
N VAL A 51 -0.40 4.61 2.23
CA VAL A 51 -1.27 5.58 1.53
C VAL A 51 -2.67 5.00 1.34
N THR A 52 -2.77 3.76 0.85
CA THR A 52 -4.05 3.09 0.61
C THR A 52 -4.87 2.96 1.89
N ARG A 53 -4.25 2.61 3.02
CA ARG A 53 -4.92 2.51 4.33
C ARG A 53 -5.58 3.83 4.73
N GLU A 54 -4.88 4.94 4.55
CA GLU A 54 -5.41 6.28 4.86
C GLU A 54 -6.51 6.70 3.88
N LEU A 55 -6.42 6.30 2.61
CA LEU A 55 -7.43 6.61 1.58
C LEU A 55 -8.74 5.84 1.80
N ILE A 56 -8.67 4.58 2.24
CA ILE A 56 -9.87 3.79 2.53
C ILE A 56 -10.49 4.13 3.90
N GLY A 57 -9.88 5.04 4.67
CA GLY A 57 -10.37 5.46 6.00
C GLY A 57 -10.43 4.32 7.02
N ALA A 58 -9.76 3.20 6.75
CA ALA A 58 -9.79 2.04 7.62
C ALA A 58 -8.82 2.31 8.77
N GLY A 59 -9.37 2.52 9.97
CA GLY A 59 -8.62 2.88 11.19
C GLY A 59 -7.54 1.85 11.61
N PRO A 60 -7.29 1.64 12.90
CA PRO A 60 -6.16 0.80 13.35
C PRO A 60 -6.13 -0.63 12.74
N GLY A 61 -7.29 -1.23 12.44
CA GLY A 61 -7.40 -2.54 11.80
C GLY A 61 -7.33 -2.56 10.26
N GLY A 62 -7.17 -1.40 9.62
CA GLY A 62 -7.26 -1.26 8.16
C GLY A 62 -6.08 -1.77 7.35
N LEU A 63 -4.99 -2.19 8.02
CA LEU A 63 -3.73 -2.51 7.35
C LEU A 63 -3.84 -3.74 6.45
N GLY A 64 -4.48 -4.82 6.93
CA GLY A 64 -4.66 -6.04 6.13
C GLY A 64 -5.48 -5.80 4.87
N ARG A 65 -6.58 -5.04 4.99
CA ARG A 65 -7.41 -4.66 3.84
C ARG A 65 -6.65 -3.80 2.82
N ALA A 66 -5.83 -2.86 3.31
CA ALA A 66 -4.99 -2.05 2.42
C ALA A 66 -3.95 -2.91 1.69
N GLN A 67 -3.33 -3.86 2.39
CA GLN A 67 -2.39 -4.82 1.83
C GLN A 67 -3.03 -5.68 0.75
N GLU A 68 -4.22 -6.22 0.99
CA GLU A 68 -4.99 -6.98 0.00
C GLU A 68 -5.24 -6.15 -1.26
N ILE A 69 -5.70 -4.90 -1.13
CA ILE A 69 -5.98 -4.01 -2.26
C ILE A 69 -4.71 -3.75 -3.09
N VAL A 70 -3.59 -3.45 -2.42
CA VAL A 70 -2.33 -3.14 -3.11
C VAL A 70 -1.80 -4.36 -3.84
N LEU A 71 -1.79 -5.53 -3.20
CA LEU A 71 -1.17 -6.72 -3.77
C LEU A 71 -2.05 -7.45 -4.78
N ALA A 72 -3.37 -7.29 -4.70
CA ALA A 72 -4.27 -7.77 -5.75
C ALA A 72 -4.14 -6.97 -7.06
N HIS A 73 -3.40 -5.84 -7.06
CA HIS A 73 -3.18 -5.05 -8.25
C HIS A 73 -2.27 -5.77 -9.26
N PRO A 74 -2.61 -5.84 -10.56
CA PRO A 74 -1.80 -6.56 -11.56
C PRO A 74 -0.33 -6.13 -11.61
N SER A 75 -0.07 -4.83 -11.43
CA SER A 75 1.28 -4.24 -11.42
C SER A 75 2.14 -4.69 -10.23
N ARG A 76 1.55 -5.40 -9.25
CA ARG A 76 2.19 -5.96 -8.05
C ARG A 76 2.21 -7.49 -8.04
N ALA A 77 1.98 -8.14 -9.19
CA ALA A 77 1.88 -9.60 -9.26
C ALA A 77 3.13 -10.34 -8.73
N ALA A 78 4.32 -9.78 -8.94
CA ALA A 78 5.57 -10.36 -8.44
C ALA A 78 5.66 -10.29 -6.91
N GLU A 79 5.31 -9.15 -6.32
CA GLU A 79 5.27 -8.97 -4.87
C GLU A 79 4.19 -9.83 -4.21
N TRP A 80 3.03 -9.98 -4.86
CA TRP A 80 1.98 -10.90 -4.41
C TRP A 80 2.47 -12.35 -4.40
N GLN A 81 3.10 -12.81 -5.48
CA GLN A 81 3.62 -14.16 -5.58
C GLN A 81 4.66 -14.46 -4.50
N ALA A 82 5.60 -13.54 -4.27
CA ALA A 82 6.60 -13.66 -3.20
C ALA A 82 5.95 -13.72 -1.81
N GLN A 83 4.85 -12.99 -1.58
CA GLN A 83 4.12 -13.07 -0.32
C GLN A 83 3.44 -14.43 -0.13
N GLN A 84 2.80 -14.97 -1.18
CA GLN A 84 2.16 -16.29 -1.11
C GLN A 84 3.19 -17.38 -0.82
N GLU A 85 4.33 -17.38 -1.52
CA GLU A 85 5.42 -18.33 -1.29
C GLU A 85 5.96 -18.27 0.14
N LEU A 86 6.07 -17.07 0.71
CA LEU A 86 6.48 -16.88 2.11
C LEU A 86 5.45 -17.46 3.08
N ILE A 87 4.16 -17.15 2.90
CA ILE A 87 3.08 -17.65 3.77
C ILE A 87 3.05 -19.17 3.72
N GLU A 88 3.04 -19.74 2.51
CA GLU A 88 3.09 -21.18 2.33
C GLU A 88 4.34 -21.83 2.95
N GLY A 89 5.50 -21.15 2.89
CA GLY A 89 6.72 -21.60 3.55
C GLY A 89 6.59 -21.62 5.08
N LEU A 90 5.94 -20.61 5.66
CA LEU A 90 5.67 -20.53 7.10
C LEU A 90 4.65 -21.56 7.57
N GLU A 91 3.61 -21.83 6.78
CA GLU A 91 2.59 -22.84 7.10
C GLU A 91 3.13 -24.28 7.05
N ARG A 92 4.22 -24.50 6.31
CA ARG A 92 4.92 -25.79 6.22
C ARG A 92 6.05 -25.97 7.24
N SER A 93 6.32 -24.97 8.08
CA SER A 93 7.36 -24.98 9.13
C SER A 93 6.79 -25.25 10.52
#